data_AF-A0A974AXG2-F1
#
_entry.id   AF-A0A974AXG2-F1
#
_cell.length_a   1.000
_cell.length_b   1.000
_cell.length_c   1.000
_cell.angle_alpha   90.00
_cell.angle_beta   90.00
_cell.angle_gamma   90.00
#
_symmetry.space_group_name_H-M   'P 1'
#
loop_
_entity.id
_entity.type
_entity.pdbx_description
1 polymer ?
#
loop_
_entity_poly.entity_id
_entity_poly.type
_entity_poly.pdbx_seq_one_letter_code
_entity_poly.pdbx_strand_id
1 'polypeptide(L)'
;MTWRQLRVLIQNLPPESSTMTALRNAMSPEEYERQARNGKPEEGRWSMTEQLLAGITDSLHQLEYILVVANSDGKGRKPRRPEPMRRPGVAPKQQREPMSDQAASTLFKMINGGAA
;
A
#
# COMPACT_ATOMS: atom_id res chain seq x y z
N MET A 1 27.90 13.37 23.88
CA MET A 1 26.81 12.83 23.04
C MET A 1 26.60 11.37 23.42
N THR A 2 25.37 10.95 23.73
CA THR A 2 25.08 9.57 24.17
C THR A 2 24.67 8.67 23.00
N TRP A 3 24.81 7.35 23.14
CA TRP A 3 24.34 6.37 22.14
C TRP A 3 22.84 6.49 21.85
N ARG A 4 22.04 6.83 22.87
CA ARG A 4 20.60 7.12 22.69
C ARG A 4 20.39 8.36 21.82
N GLN A 5 21.13 9.44 22.07
CA GLN A 5 21.03 10.66 21.25
C GLN A 5 21.49 10.41 19.80
N LEU A 6 22.59 9.69 19.58
CA LEU A 6 23.05 9.35 18.24
C LEU A 6 22.01 8.51 17.48
N ARG A 7 21.42 7.51 18.14
CA ARG A 7 20.34 6.70 17.54
C ARG A 7 19.16 7.56 17.11
N VAL A 8 18.70 8.45 17.98
CA VAL A 8 17.57 9.34 17.68
C VAL A 8 17.90 10.26 16.50
N LEU A 9 19.13 10.78 16.42
CA LEU A 9 19.56 11.61 15.29
C LEU A 9 19.54 10.83 13.98
N ILE A 10 20.15 9.64 13.94
CA ILE A 10 20.17 8.78 12.76
C ILE A 10 18.74 8.42 12.32
N GLN A 11 17.88 8.05 13.25
CA GLN A 11 16.46 7.72 12.97
C GLN A 11 15.67 8.89 12.40
N ASN A 12 16.11 10.13 12.63
CA ASN A 12 15.44 11.34 12.18
C ASN A 12 16.16 12.09 11.06
N LEU A 13 17.19 11.48 10.46
CA LEU A 13 17.82 12.05 9.28
C LEU A 13 16.85 12.05 8.10
N PRO A 14 16.93 13.05 7.20
CA PRO A 14 16.24 13.01 5.92
C PRO A 14 16.60 11.72 5.15
N PRO A 15 15.64 11.09 4.46
CA PRO A 15 15.89 9.89 3.66
C PRO A 15 16.97 10.12 2.59
N GLU A 16 17.03 11.33 2.05
CA GLU A 16 18.01 11.76 1.03
C GLU A 16 19.40 12.12 1.62
N SER A 17 19.62 11.96 2.92
CA SER A 17 20.92 12.29 3.53
C SER A 17 22.03 11.35 3.08
N SER A 18 23.27 11.86 3.09
CA SER A 18 24.46 11.07 2.75
C SER A 18 24.63 9.84 3.65
N THR A 19 24.34 9.99 4.95
CA THR A 19 24.39 8.88 5.92
C THR A 19 23.34 7.81 5.62
N MET A 20 22.09 8.19 5.35
CA MET A 20 21.05 7.22 4.97
C MET A 20 21.38 6.52 3.65
N THR A 21 21.93 7.25 2.68
CA THR A 21 22.43 6.67 1.43
C THR A 21 23.59 5.70 1.66
N ALA A 22 24.54 6.03 2.53
CA ALA A 22 25.65 5.14 2.86
C ALA A 22 25.18 3.87 3.56
N LEU A 23 24.24 3.98 4.52
CA LEU A 23 23.63 2.83 5.18
C LEU A 23 22.88 1.93 4.18
N ARG A 24 22.17 2.53 3.23
CA ARG A 24 21.51 1.81 2.15
C ARG A 24 22.52 1.09 1.25
N ASN A 25 23.60 1.75 0.84
CA ASN A 25 24.63 1.15 -0.01
C ASN A 25 25.43 0.04 0.71
N ALA A 26 25.47 0.05 2.04
CA ALA A 26 26.12 -0.97 2.84
C ALA A 26 25.26 -2.24 3.05
N MET A 27 23.96 -2.23 2.69
CA MET A 27 23.10 -3.41 2.80
C MET A 27 23.54 -4.50 1.83
N SER A 28 23.50 -5.75 2.29
CA SER A 28 23.80 -6.91 1.45
C SER A 28 22.67 -7.19 0.45
N PRO A 29 22.93 -7.87 -0.68
CA PRO A 29 21.88 -8.27 -1.62
C PRO A 29 20.73 -9.06 -0.95
N GLU A 30 21.05 -9.95 0.00
CA GLU A 30 20.06 -10.74 0.72
C GLU A 30 19.16 -9.87 1.62
N GLU A 31 19.71 -8.79 2.20
CA GLU A 31 18.96 -7.82 2.99
C GLU A 31 18.03 -6.99 2.09
N TYR A 32 18.51 -6.59 0.90
CA TYR A 32 17.69 -5.92 -0.11
C TYR A 32 16.51 -6.77 -0.55
N GLU A 33 16.72 -8.03 -0.88
CA GLU A 33 15.63 -8.93 -1.28
C GLU A 33 14.60 -9.12 -0.16
N ARG A 34 15.09 -9.26 1.08
CA ARG A 34 14.22 -9.39 2.25
C ARG A 34 13.38 -8.13 2.47
N GLN A 35 13.98 -6.95 2.29
CA GLN A 35 13.29 -5.68 2.36
C GLN A 35 12.29 -5.52 1.21
N ALA A 36 12.59 -5.96 0.00
CA ALA A 36 11.67 -5.89 -1.13
C ALA A 36 10.42 -6.76 -0.92
N ARG A 37 10.59 -7.96 -0.35
CA ARG A 37 9.48 -8.91 -0.12
C ARG A 37 8.62 -8.56 1.09
N ASN A 38 9.25 -8.16 2.19
CA ASN A 38 8.59 -7.96 3.49
C ASN A 38 8.53 -6.49 3.91
N GLY A 39 9.01 -5.59 3.06
CA GLY A 39 9.02 -4.16 3.31
C GLY A 39 7.60 -3.64 3.48
N LYS A 40 7.45 -2.76 4.46
CA LYS A 40 6.23 -1.99 4.68
C LYS A 40 6.49 -0.55 4.26
N PRO A 41 6.39 -0.24 2.96
CA PRO A 41 6.66 1.10 2.45
C PRO A 41 5.86 2.19 3.19
N GLU A 42 4.65 1.86 3.65
CA GLU A 42 3.78 2.75 4.44
C GLU A 42 4.35 3.15 5.82
N GLU A 43 5.25 2.36 6.40
CA GLU A 43 5.92 2.69 7.68
C GLU A 43 7.19 3.52 7.47
N GLY A 44 7.63 3.70 6.22
CA GLY A 44 8.81 4.46 5.84
C GLY A 44 8.61 5.98 5.90
N ARG A 45 9.72 6.72 5.94
CA ARG A 45 9.71 8.19 5.88
C ARG A 45 9.95 8.65 4.46
N TRP A 46 8.86 8.89 3.75
CA TRP A 46 8.94 9.20 2.33
C TRP A 46 9.39 10.65 2.10
N SER A 47 10.34 10.84 1.19
CA SER A 47 10.65 12.13 0.61
C SER A 47 9.52 12.57 -0.35
N MET A 48 9.47 13.86 -0.68
CA MET A 48 8.51 14.36 -1.67
C MET A 48 8.72 13.69 -3.04
N THR A 49 9.98 13.40 -3.40
CA THR A 49 10.31 12.70 -4.64
C THR A 49 9.74 11.28 -4.63
N GLU A 50 9.86 10.55 -3.53
CA GLU A 50 9.27 9.21 -3.39
C GLU A 50 7.74 9.26 -3.54
N GLN A 51 7.09 10.25 -2.93
CA GLN A 51 5.64 10.47 -3.08
C GLN A 51 5.23 10.71 -4.53
N LEU A 52 5.98 11.56 -5.25
CA LEU A 52 5.74 11.84 -6.67
C LEU A 52 5.95 10.59 -7.53
N LEU A 53 7.00 9.82 -7.26
CA LEU A 53 7.29 8.56 -7.98
C LEU A 53 6.17 7.53 -7.79
N ALA A 54 5.66 7.35 -6.56
CA ALA A 54 4.50 6.48 -6.37
C ALA A 54 3.25 6.97 -7.10
N GLY A 55 3.03 8.28 -7.15
CA GLY A 55 1.93 8.86 -7.94
C GLY A 55 2.04 8.55 -9.43
N ILE A 56 3.25 8.57 -9.98
CA ILE A 56 3.52 8.15 -11.36
C ILE A 56 3.24 6.65 -11.52
N THR A 57 3.74 5.80 -10.62
CA THR A 57 3.49 4.36 -10.68
C THR A 57 2.00 4.02 -10.62
N ASP A 58 1.24 4.65 -9.73
CA ASP A 58 -0.21 4.49 -9.63
C ASP A 58 -0.92 4.88 -10.94
N SER A 59 -0.48 5.99 -11.56
CA SER A 59 -1.04 6.47 -12.81
C SER A 59 -0.76 5.51 -13.96
N LEU A 60 0.44 4.92 -14.01
CA LEU A 60 0.81 3.91 -15.01
C LEU A 60 -0.04 2.63 -14.85
N HIS A 61 -0.20 2.12 -13.63
CA HIS A 61 -1.06 0.96 -13.38
C HIS A 61 -2.51 1.24 -13.79
N GLN A 62 -3.01 2.45 -13.52
CA GLN A 62 -4.37 2.84 -13.91
C GLN A 62 -4.52 2.93 -15.45
N LEU A 63 -3.50 3.43 -16.16
CA LEU A 63 -3.48 3.46 -17.63
C LEU A 63 -3.45 2.04 -18.21
N GLU A 64 -2.60 1.16 -17.68
CA GLU A 64 -2.53 -0.24 -18.08
C GLU A 64 -3.89 -0.92 -17.90
N TYR A 65 -4.52 -0.73 -16.73
CA TYR A 65 -5.86 -1.25 -16.46
C TYR A 65 -6.90 -0.77 -17.46
N ILE A 66 -6.93 0.55 -17.74
CA ILE A 66 -7.87 1.12 -18.71
C ILE A 66 -7.64 0.52 -20.09
N LEU A 67 -6.38 0.39 -20.51
CA LEU A 67 -6.01 -0.17 -21.80
C LEU A 67 -6.43 -1.64 -21.91
N VAL A 68 -6.18 -2.47 -20.89
CA VAL A 68 -6.63 -3.86 -20.87
C VAL A 68 -8.15 -3.95 -20.93
N VAL A 69 -8.88 -3.14 -20.15
CA VAL A 69 -10.35 -3.16 -20.16
C VAL A 69 -10.90 -2.73 -21.52
N ALA A 70 -10.39 -1.63 -22.08
CA ALA A 70 -10.86 -1.09 -23.36
C ALA A 70 -10.61 -2.04 -24.54
N ASN A 71 -9.56 -2.86 -24.46
CA ASN A 71 -9.21 -3.83 -25.51
C ASN A 71 -9.67 -5.27 -25.21
N SER A 72 -10.38 -5.50 -24.10
CA SER A 72 -10.97 -6.80 -23.80
C SER A 72 -12.32 -6.94 -24.49
N ASP A 73 -12.60 -8.10 -25.09
CA ASP A 73 -13.86 -8.42 -25.77
C ASP A 73 -15.04 -8.65 -24.80
N GLY A 74 -14.84 -8.36 -23.51
CA GLY A 74 -15.79 -8.57 -22.42
C GLY A 74 -15.98 -10.04 -22.03
N LYS A 75 -15.33 -10.99 -22.72
CA LYS A 75 -15.40 -12.42 -22.42
C LYS A 75 -14.22 -12.81 -21.53
N GLY A 76 -14.50 -13.58 -20.48
CA GLY A 76 -13.48 -14.05 -19.53
C GLY A 76 -13.30 -13.18 -18.29
N ARG A 77 -12.17 -13.37 -17.61
CA ARG A 77 -11.90 -12.76 -16.30
C ARG A 77 -11.57 -11.27 -16.48
N LYS A 78 -12.46 -10.40 -15.99
CA LYS A 78 -12.21 -8.96 -15.96
C LYS A 78 -10.98 -8.64 -15.11
N PRO A 79 -10.06 -7.76 -15.58
CA PRO A 79 -8.94 -7.31 -14.77
C PRO A 79 -9.49 -6.60 -13.53
N ARG A 80 -8.77 -6.74 -12.40
CA ARG A 80 -9.10 -6.00 -11.18
C ARG A 80 -8.54 -4.58 -11.32
N ARG A 81 -9.29 -3.59 -10.83
CA ARG A 81 -8.76 -2.23 -10.73
C ARG A 81 -7.50 -2.26 -9.83
N PRO A 82 -6.39 -1.67 -10.26
CA PRO A 82 -5.16 -1.64 -9.47
C PRO A 82 -5.40 -0.87 -8.17
N GLU A 83 -4.79 -1.35 -7.10
CA GLU A 83 -4.75 -0.60 -5.84
C GLU A 83 -3.57 0.37 -5.85
N PRO A 84 -3.74 1.58 -5.30
CA PRO A 84 -2.62 2.50 -5.11
C PRO A 84 -1.48 1.86 -4.32
N MET A 85 -0.25 2.21 -4.66
CA MET A 85 0.93 1.82 -3.92
C MET A 85 0.81 2.26 -2.46
N ARG A 86 1.07 1.32 -1.54
CA ARG A 86 1.07 1.59 -0.10
C ARG A 86 2.16 2.60 0.21
N ARG A 87 1.77 3.73 0.79
CA ARG A 87 2.68 4.82 1.16
C ARG A 87 2.12 5.61 2.33
N PRO A 88 2.95 6.37 3.05
CA PRO A 88 2.51 7.19 4.16
C PRO A 88 1.38 8.12 3.74
N GLY A 89 0.29 8.12 4.52
CA GLY A 89 -0.91 8.93 4.26
C GLY A 89 -1.89 8.34 3.25
N VAL A 90 -1.54 7.28 2.52
CA VAL A 90 -2.45 6.57 1.60
C VAL A 90 -2.77 5.21 2.19
N ALA A 91 -3.90 5.15 2.89
CA ALA A 91 -4.38 3.91 3.49
C ALA A 91 -4.79 2.90 2.40
N PRO A 92 -4.47 1.60 2.59
CA PRO A 92 -5.02 0.57 1.72
C PRO A 92 -6.56 0.58 1.82
N LYS A 93 -7.22 0.13 0.76
CA LYS A 93 -8.67 -0.01 0.77
C LYS A 93 -9.05 -0.94 1.92
N GLN A 94 -9.84 -0.43 2.88
CA GLN A 94 -10.32 -1.25 3.99
C GLN A 94 -11.10 -2.43 3.40
N GLN A 95 -10.65 -3.65 3.72
CA GLN A 95 -11.45 -4.83 3.42
C GLN A 95 -12.70 -4.73 4.29
N ARG A 96 -13.86 -4.65 3.65
CA ARG A 96 -15.13 -4.68 4.38
C ARG A 96 -15.21 -6.03 5.06
N GLU A 97 -15.35 -6.02 6.38
CA GLU A 97 -15.60 -7.26 7.10
C GLU A 97 -16.90 -7.89 6.59
N PRO A 98 -16.95 -9.23 6.46
CA PRO A 98 -18.19 -9.90 6.10
C PRO A 98 -19.26 -9.58 7.13
N MET A 99 -20.50 -9.39 6.66
CA MET A 99 -21.64 -9.12 7.53
C MET A 99 -21.76 -10.22 8.60
N SER A 100 -21.96 -9.84 9.86
CA SER A 100 -22.15 -10.81 10.94
C SER A 100 -23.44 -11.61 10.73
N ASP A 101 -23.47 -12.86 11.21
CA ASP A 101 -24.63 -13.75 11.05
C ASP A 101 -25.92 -13.17 11.66
N GLN A 102 -25.78 -12.36 12.70
CA GLN A 102 -26.90 -11.63 13.33
C GLN A 102 -27.44 -10.52 12.41
N ALA A 103 -26.55 -9.76 11.77
CA ALA A 103 -26.96 -8.77 10.78
C ALA A 103 -27.60 -9.46 9.55
N ALA A 104 -27.05 -10.59 9.11
CA ALA A 104 -27.60 -11.38 8.00
C ALA A 104 -29.03 -11.88 8.28
N SER A 105 -29.26 -12.46 9.45
CA SER A 105 -30.58 -12.98 9.85
C SER A 105 -31.62 -11.88 10.05
N THR A 106 -31.22 -10.72 10.58
CA THR A 106 -32.10 -9.55 10.71
C THR A 106 -32.52 -9.02 9.34
N LEU A 107 -31.56 -8.89 8.43
CA LEU A 107 -31.78 -8.41 7.06
C LEU A 107 -32.65 -9.39 6.27
N PHE A 108 -32.45 -10.70 6.47
CA PHE A 108 -33.31 -11.74 5.89
C PHE A 108 -34.76 -11.65 6.37
N LYS A 109 -35.00 -11.40 7.66
CA LYS A 109 -36.36 -11.22 8.21
C LYS A 109 -37.02 -9.96 7.64
N MET A 110 -36.29 -8.86 7.51
CA MET A 110 -36.80 -7.62 6.92
C MET A 110 -37.19 -7.78 5.45
N ILE A 111 -36.35 -8.47 4.64
CA ILE A 111 -36.64 -8.70 3.21
C ILE A 111 -37.85 -9.61 3.02
N ASN A 112 -38.01 -10.63 3.86
CA ASN A 112 -39.11 -11.60 3.75
C ASN A 112 -40.38 -11.20 4.52
N GLY A 113 -40.49 -9.94 4.94
CA GLY A 113 -41.71 -9.41 5.59
C GLY A 113 -41.97 -9.94 7.00
N GLY A 114 -40.98 -10.53 7.67
CA GLY A 114 -41.09 -11.09 9.02
C GLY A 114 -40.89 -10.08 10.15
N ALA A 115 -41.20 -8.80 9.91
CA ALA A 115 -41.23 -7.78 10.93
C ALA A 115 -42.69 -7.46 11.29
N ALA A 116 -43.23 -8.29 12.18
CA ALA A 116 -44.36 -7.99 13.06
C ALA A 116 -43.94 -8.35 14.48
#